data_AF-A0A377U2B9-F1
#
_entry.id   AF-A0A377U2B9-F1
#
_cell.length_a   1.000
_cell.length_b   1.000
_cell.length_c   1.000
_cell.angle_alpha   90.00
_cell.angle_beta   90.00
_cell.angle_gamma   90.00
#
_symmetry.space_group_name_H-M   'P 1'
#
loop_
_entity.id
_entity.type
_entity.pdbx_description
1 polymer ?
#
loop_
_entity_poly.entity_id
_entity_poly.type
_entity_poly.pdbx_seq_one_letter_code
_entity_poly.pdbx_strand_id
1 'polypeptide(L)'
;MQRTGFNNARVRQANKSIFLSHLWREKQLSKSQLSQLTGLSIPAVSNILAELLSEGLIGHSTEHLSKRGVNSGSYQIPEHGAWTLCMNITPTSIEYQLADARLLAVDGHQHLPVNAPTPQALLEGHR
;
A
#
# COMPACT_ATOMS: atom_id res chain seq x y z
N MET A 1 -19.59 -15.85 -22.16
CA MET A 1 -18.76 -14.63 -22.04
C MET A 1 -17.37 -14.90 -22.61
N GLN A 2 -17.07 -14.43 -23.82
CA GLN A 2 -15.72 -14.56 -24.40
C GLN A 2 -14.75 -13.69 -23.60
N ARG A 3 -13.71 -14.31 -23.01
CA ARG A 3 -12.55 -13.60 -22.47
C ARG A 3 -11.85 -12.93 -23.65
N THR A 4 -12.06 -11.64 -23.83
CA THR A 4 -11.33 -10.83 -24.81
C THR A 4 -9.84 -11.07 -24.59
N GLY A 5 -9.14 -11.48 -25.64
CA GLY A 5 -7.72 -11.83 -25.57
C GLY A 5 -6.93 -10.72 -24.88
N PHE A 6 -6.11 -11.09 -23.91
CA PHE A 6 -5.21 -10.16 -23.26
C PHE A 6 -4.17 -9.71 -24.31
N ASN A 7 -4.25 -8.45 -24.76
CA ASN A 7 -3.14 -7.85 -25.48
C ASN A 7 -2.01 -7.53 -24.48
N ASN A 8 -0.79 -7.33 -25.00
CA ASN A 8 0.40 -7.12 -24.16
C ASN A 8 0.24 -5.93 -23.19
N ALA A 9 -0.50 -4.89 -23.58
CA ALA A 9 -0.78 -3.75 -22.71
C ALA A 9 -1.63 -4.13 -21.48
N ARG A 10 -2.70 -4.92 -21.67
CA ARG A 10 -3.53 -5.38 -20.55
C ARG A 10 -2.80 -6.34 -19.63
N VAL A 11 -1.96 -7.23 -20.17
CA VAL A 11 -1.09 -8.10 -19.35
C VAL A 11 -0.14 -7.25 -18.50
N ARG A 12 0.47 -6.22 -19.10
CA ARG A 12 1.41 -5.34 -18.41
C ARG A 12 0.74 -4.56 -17.28
N GLN A 13 -0.46 -4.02 -17.51
CA GLN A 13 -1.24 -3.35 -16.47
C GLN A 13 -1.63 -4.30 -15.33
N ALA A 14 -2.04 -5.53 -15.66
CA ALA A 14 -2.35 -6.54 -14.66
C ALA A 14 -1.11 -6.89 -13.81
N ASN A 15 0.05 -7.07 -14.45
CA ASN A 15 1.30 -7.37 -13.75
C ASN A 15 1.71 -6.23 -12.81
N LYS A 16 1.60 -4.97 -13.24
CA LYS A 16 1.85 -3.79 -12.38
C LYS A 16 0.95 -3.79 -11.14
N SER A 17 -0.36 -4.03 -11.33
CA SER A 17 -1.32 -4.10 -10.23
C SER A 17 -0.98 -5.23 -9.23
N ILE A 18 -0.58 -6.39 -9.73
CA ILE A 18 -0.12 -7.52 -8.90
C ILE A 18 1.11 -7.12 -8.08
N PHE A 19 2.11 -6.49 -8.70
CA PHE A 19 3.32 -6.05 -8.02
C PHE A 19 3.02 -5.05 -6.91
N LEU A 20 2.20 -4.03 -7.20
CA LEU A 20 1.76 -3.06 -6.20
C LEU A 20 1.01 -3.75 -5.06
N SER A 21 0.14 -4.70 -5.35
CA SER A 21 -0.59 -5.44 -4.31
C SER A 21 0.35 -6.23 -3.38
N HIS A 22 1.40 -6.84 -3.92
CA HIS A 22 2.43 -7.50 -3.12
C HIS A 22 3.22 -6.51 -2.27
N LEU A 23 3.67 -5.40 -2.86
CA LEU A 23 4.41 -4.35 -2.13
C LEU A 23 3.57 -3.68 -1.05
N TRP A 24 2.27 -3.47 -1.29
CA TRP A 24 1.34 -2.95 -0.29
C TRP A 24 1.17 -3.86 0.92
N ARG A 25 1.14 -5.18 0.69
CA ARG A 25 0.95 -6.18 1.74
C ARG A 25 2.24 -6.43 2.53
N GLU A 26 3.33 -6.69 1.83
CA GLU A 26 4.61 -7.08 2.45
C GLU A 26 5.47 -5.88 2.86
N LYS A 27 5.06 -4.66 2.46
CA LYS A 27 5.74 -3.36 2.64
C LYS A 27 7.08 -3.23 1.92
N GLN A 28 7.88 -4.29 1.90
CA GLN A 28 9.21 -4.32 1.32
C GLN A 28 9.47 -5.68 0.65
N LEU A 29 9.89 -5.68 -0.62
CA LEU A 29 10.25 -6.89 -1.35
C LEU A 29 11.47 -6.71 -2.25
N SER A 30 12.29 -7.75 -2.36
CA SER A 30 13.38 -7.83 -3.34
C SER A 30 12.90 -8.34 -4.70
N LYS A 31 13.75 -8.24 -5.73
CA LYS A 31 13.47 -8.82 -7.06
C LYS A 31 13.24 -10.34 -7.01
N SER A 32 14.03 -11.06 -6.21
CA SER A 32 13.91 -12.52 -6.11
C SER A 32 12.59 -12.92 -5.43
N GLN A 33 12.19 -12.21 -4.38
CA GLN A 33 10.90 -12.44 -3.73
C GLN A 33 9.74 -12.15 -4.68
N LEU A 34 9.77 -11.05 -5.43
CA LEU A 34 8.75 -10.74 -6.44
C LEU A 34 8.70 -11.79 -7.56
N SER A 35 9.84 -12.29 -8.03
CA SER A 35 9.91 -13.38 -9.00
C SER A 35 9.25 -14.66 -8.47
N GLN A 36 9.55 -15.03 -7.22
CA GLN A 36 8.95 -16.21 -6.57
C GLN A 36 7.45 -16.05 -6.35
N LEU A 37 6.99 -14.87 -5.90
CA LEU A 37 5.58 -14.58 -5.62
C LEU A 37 4.72 -14.51 -6.89
N THR A 38 5.28 -14.01 -8.00
CA THR A 38 4.54 -13.81 -9.25
C THR A 38 4.75 -14.91 -10.29
N GLY A 39 5.75 -15.78 -10.10
CA GLY A 39 6.18 -16.78 -11.08
C GLY A 39 6.84 -16.20 -12.33
N LEU A 40 7.11 -14.88 -12.36
CA LEU A 40 7.75 -14.21 -13.48
C LEU A 40 9.27 -14.35 -13.44
N SER A 41 9.91 -14.35 -14.61
CA SER A 41 11.36 -14.36 -14.71
C SER A 41 11.98 -13.07 -14.18
N ILE A 42 13.22 -13.14 -13.68
CA ILE A 42 13.96 -11.96 -13.17
C ILE A 42 14.05 -10.81 -14.20
N PRO A 43 14.26 -11.06 -15.51
CA PRO A 43 14.19 -9.99 -16.51
C PRO A 43 12.81 -9.33 -16.60
N ALA A 44 11.72 -10.10 -16.58
CA ALA A 44 10.37 -9.56 -16.60
C ALA A 44 10.05 -8.73 -15.35
N VAL A 45 10.42 -9.24 -14.17
CA VAL A 45 10.32 -8.54 -12.89
C VAL A 45 11.09 -7.22 -12.93
N SER A 46 12.32 -7.23 -13.45
CA SER A 46 13.17 -6.03 -13.55
C SER A 46 12.56 -4.97 -14.46
N ASN A 47 11.98 -5.37 -15.59
CA ASN A 47 11.31 -4.44 -16.51
C ASN A 47 10.07 -3.81 -15.87
N ILE A 48 9.24 -4.59 -15.17
CA ILE A 48 8.04 -4.07 -14.48
C ILE A 48 8.43 -3.10 -13.36
N LEU A 49 9.46 -3.44 -12.57
CA LEU A 49 9.95 -2.57 -11.51
C LEU A 49 10.53 -1.26 -12.05
N ALA A 50 11.28 -1.30 -13.16
CA ALA A 50 11.80 -0.10 -13.81
C ALA A 50 10.67 0.84 -14.25
N GLU A 51 9.57 0.30 -14.77
CA GLU A 51 8.40 1.10 -15.12
C GLU A 51 7.72 1.72 -13.90
N LEU A 52 7.45 0.91 -12.88
CA LEU A 52 6.81 1.40 -11.66
C LEU A 52 7.66 2.49 -10.98
N LEU A 53 8.99 2.35 -11.01
CA LEU A 53 9.93 3.39 -10.55
C LEU A 53 9.82 4.64 -11.41
N SER A 54 9.80 4.49 -12.74
CA SER A 54 9.69 5.64 -13.66
C SER A 54 8.36 6.38 -13.51
N GLU A 55 7.30 5.68 -13.09
CA GLU A 55 5.98 6.24 -12.79
C GLU A 55 5.89 6.79 -11.36
N GLY A 56 6.93 6.63 -10.53
CA GLY A 56 6.93 7.08 -9.14
C GLY A 56 5.98 6.29 -8.21
N LEU A 57 5.49 5.13 -8.66
CA LEU A 57 4.54 4.31 -7.90
C LEU A 57 5.21 3.46 -6.81
N ILE A 58 6.53 3.28 -6.91
CA ILE A 58 7.37 2.57 -5.95
C ILE A 58 8.69 3.33 -5.76
N GLY A 59 9.38 3.07 -4.65
CA GLY A 59 10.72 3.56 -4.39
C GLY A 59 11.68 2.44 -4.00
N HIS A 60 12.97 2.75 -3.99
CA HIS A 60 13.96 1.89 -3.36
C HIS A 60 13.85 2.03 -1.83
N SER A 61 13.84 0.90 -1.14
CA SER A 61 13.95 0.89 0.32
C SER A 61 15.42 0.93 0.72
N THR A 62 15.76 1.85 1.62
CA THR A 62 17.09 2.03 2.20
C THR A 62 17.36 1.07 3.37
N GLU A 63 16.32 0.39 3.89
CA GLU A 63 16.47 -0.58 4.96
C GLU A 63 17.06 -1.89 4.41
N HIS A 64 18.28 -2.19 4.83
CA HIS A 64 19.01 -3.37 4.40
C HIS A 64 18.32 -4.67 4.86
N LEU A 65 17.73 -5.41 3.92
CA LEU A 65 17.48 -6.84 4.10
C LEU A 65 18.83 -7.58 4.08
N SER A 66 19.48 -7.64 5.26
CA SER A 66 20.65 -8.44 5.66
C SER A 66 22.06 -7.81 5.58
N LYS A 67 22.79 -8.01 6.69
CA LYS A 67 24.25 -8.10 6.74
C LYS A 67 24.63 -9.40 6.02
N ARG A 68 25.37 -9.30 4.91
CA ARG A 68 26.01 -10.40 4.14
C ARG A 68 25.19 -10.96 2.97
N GLY A 69 25.39 -10.36 1.80
CA GLY A 69 25.01 -10.94 0.50
C GLY A 69 24.48 -9.89 -0.48
N VAL A 70 25.26 -9.61 -1.51
CA VAL A 70 25.00 -8.79 -2.72
C VAL A 70 23.60 -8.14 -2.77
N ASN A 71 23.57 -6.85 -2.40
CA ASN A 71 22.42 -5.94 -2.48
C ASN A 71 21.80 -5.97 -3.88
N SER A 72 20.69 -6.68 -4.06
CA SER A 72 19.83 -6.54 -5.25
C SER A 72 18.77 -5.43 -5.10
N GLY A 73 18.80 -4.71 -3.98
CA GLY A 73 17.88 -3.63 -3.64
C GLY A 73 16.48 -4.15 -3.30
N SER A 74 15.89 -3.60 -2.24
CA SER A 74 14.48 -3.78 -1.92
C SER A 74 13.64 -2.65 -2.50
N TYR A 75 12.39 -2.97 -2.79
CA TYR A 75 11.39 -2.06 -3.34
C TYR A 75 10.26 -1.94 -2.34
N GLN A 76 9.66 -0.75 -2.27
CA GLN A 76 8.54 -0.44 -1.39
C GLN A 76 7.62 0.60 -2.03
N ILE A 77 6.43 0.78 -1.47
CA ILE A 77 5.59 1.95 -1.76
C ILE A 77 6.35 3.22 -1.29
N PRO A 78 6.29 4.35 -2.02
CA PRO A 78 7.06 5.55 -1.66
C PRO A 78 6.78 5.98 -0.22
N GLU A 79 7.85 6.36 0.50
CA GLU A 79 7.74 6.82 1.89
C GLU A 79 7.01 8.16 1.98
N HIS A 80 7.26 9.01 0.99
CA HIS A 80 6.66 10.33 0.87
C HIS A 80 5.47 10.24 -0.08
N GLY A 81 4.33 10.74 0.37
CA GLY A 81 3.09 10.80 -0.40
C GLY A 81 1.98 11.38 0.44
N ALA A 82 0.75 11.32 -0.09
CA ALA A 82 -0.42 11.81 0.65
C ALA A 82 -0.60 11.02 1.95
N TRP A 83 -0.89 11.74 3.04
CA TRP A 83 -1.32 11.11 4.27
C TRP A 83 -2.75 10.58 4.14
N THR A 84 -3.00 9.46 4.80
CA THR A 84 -4.33 8.84 4.86
C THR A 84 -4.86 8.94 6.28
N LEU A 85 -6.07 9.49 6.45
CA LEU A 85 -6.79 9.44 7.73
C LEU A 85 -7.58 8.13 7.79
N CYS A 86 -7.16 7.22 8.65
CA CYS A 86 -7.89 5.99 8.95
C CYS A 86 -8.88 6.28 10.08
N MET A 87 -10.16 5.95 9.90
CA MET A 87 -11.19 6.16 10.91
C MET A 87 -12.00 4.88 11.14
N ASN A 88 -12.32 4.60 12.40
CA ASN A 88 -13.29 3.61 12.80
C ASN A 88 -14.41 4.34 13.57
N ILE A 89 -15.63 4.29 13.04
CA ILE A 89 -16.77 5.00 13.59
C ILE A 89 -17.74 3.97 14.15
N THR A 90 -18.01 4.07 15.45
CA THR A 90 -19.01 3.28 16.16
C THR A 90 -20.13 4.20 16.66
N PRO A 91 -21.28 3.66 17.13
CA PRO A 91 -22.32 4.49 17.73
C PRO A 91 -21.85 5.31 18.94
N THR A 92 -20.77 4.89 19.61
CA THR A 92 -20.31 5.48 20.89
C THR A 92 -18.90 6.06 20.82
N SER A 93 -18.24 5.99 19.67
CA SER A 93 -16.87 6.50 19.52
C SER A 93 -16.48 6.76 18.07
N ILE A 94 -15.57 7.70 17.90
CA ILE A 94 -14.80 7.90 16.68
C ILE A 94 -13.33 7.66 17.05
N GLU A 95 -12.77 6.61 16.47
CA GLU A 95 -11.35 6.32 16.55
C GLU A 95 -10.69 6.73 15.26
N TYR A 96 -9.51 7.33 15.33
CA TYR A 96 -8.78 7.69 14.12
C TYR A 96 -7.27 7.65 14.31
N GLN A 97 -6.58 7.44 13.20
CA GLN A 97 -5.12 7.45 13.14
C GLN A 97 -4.66 7.96 11.78
N LEU A 98 -3.61 8.77 11.80
CA LEU A 98 -2.94 9.21 10.58
C LEU A 98 -1.95 8.13 10.12
N ALA A 99 -2.01 7.79 8.84
CA ALA A 99 -1.08 6.86 8.20
C ALA A 99 -0.34 7.52 7.03
N ASP A 100 0.89 7.07 6.80
CA ASP A 100 1.70 7.50 5.66
C ASP A 100 1.19 6.89 4.35
N ALA A 101 1.87 7.19 3.25
CA ALA A 101 1.53 6.66 1.93
C ALA A 101 1.67 5.13 1.82
N ARG A 102 2.24 4.45 2.82
CA ARG A 102 2.39 2.99 2.93
C ARG A 102 1.35 2.38 3.87
N LEU A 103 0.41 3.18 4.38
CA LEU A 103 -0.55 2.85 5.43
C LEU A 103 0.12 2.39 6.73
N LEU A 104 1.27 2.98 7.07
CA LEU A 104 1.90 2.82 8.38
C LEU A 104 1.53 4.01 9.26
N ALA A 105 1.27 3.76 10.54
CA ALA A 105 0.92 4.80 11.50
C ALA A 105 2.01 5.87 11.62
N VAL A 106 1.62 7.14 11.51
CA VAL A 106 2.51 8.31 11.68
C VAL A 106 2.43 8.88 13.10
N ASP A 107 1.26 8.78 13.73
CA ASP A 107 0.98 9.29 15.07
C ASP A 107 0.25 8.23 15.92
N GLY A 108 0.09 8.53 17.21
CA GLY A 108 -0.73 7.77 18.13
C GLY A 108 -2.19 7.65 17.67
N HIS A 109 -2.80 6.53 18.01
CA HIS A 109 -4.23 6.31 17.85
C HIS A 109 -5.00 7.30 18.75
N GLN A 110 -6.02 7.93 18.18
CA GLN A 110 -6.90 8.86 18.87
C GLN A 110 -8.27 8.23 19.07
N HIS A 111 -8.89 8.48 20.22
CA HIS A 111 -10.22 8.00 20.56
C HIS A 111 -11.09 9.14 21.09
N LEU A 112 -12.15 9.47 20.35
CA LEU A 112 -13.14 10.47 20.72
C LEU A 112 -14.44 9.75 21.12
N PRO A 113 -14.84 9.76 22.40
CA PRO A 113 -16.12 9.19 22.81
C PRO A 113 -17.28 10.03 22.26
N VAL A 114 -18.33 9.36 21.81
CA VAL A 114 -19.60 9.97 21.39
C VAL A 114 -20.67 9.55 22.39
N ASN A 115 -21.17 10.51 23.18
CA ASN A 115 -22.27 10.28 24.10
C ASN A 115 -23.56 10.89 23.55
N ALA A 116 -24.25 10.11 22.72
CA ALA A 116 -25.53 10.48 22.13
C ALA A 116 -26.53 9.33 22.30
N PRO A 117 -27.22 9.24 23.45
CA PRO A 117 -28.13 8.12 23.74
C PRO A 117 -29.38 8.12 22.84
N THR A 118 -29.65 9.21 22.13
CA THR A 118 -30.73 9.34 21.15
C THR A 118 -30.21 9.99 19.87
N PRO A 119 -30.84 9.73 18.70
CA PRO A 119 -30.49 10.43 17.46
C PRO A 119 -30.59 11.96 17.58
N GLN A 120 -31.56 12.48 18.34
CA GLN A 120 -31.70 13.91 18.60
C GLN A 120 -30.49 14.49 19.36
N ALA A 121 -30.00 13.80 20.40
CA ALA A 121 -28.84 14.26 21.16
C ALA A 121 -27.57 14.37 20.29
N LEU A 122 -27.42 13.49 19.30
CA LEU A 122 -26.32 13.57 18.33
C LEU A 122 -26.41 14.84 17.46
N LEU A 123 -27.63 15.20 17.01
CA LEU A 123 -27.85 16.36 16.15
C LEU A 123 -27.69 17.70 16.91
N GLU A 124 -27.93 17.71 18.21
CA GLU A 124 -27.82 18.92 19.05
C GLU A 124 -26.38 19.23 19.48
N GLY A 125 -25.52 18.23 19.63
CA GLY A 125 -24.11 18.39 20.05
C GLY A 125 -23.16 19.00 19.01
N HIS A 126 -23.66 19.34 17.81
CA HIS A 126 -22.87 19.86 16.68
C HIS A 126 -23.35 21.24 16.17
N ARG A 127 -24.08 22.01 17.00
CA ARG A 127 -24.43 23.42 16.73
C ARG A 127 -23.48 24.42 17.36
#